data_AF-F9D5Z1-F1
#
_entry.id   AF-F9D5Z1-F1
#
_cell.length_a   1.000
_cell.length_b   1.000
_cell.length_c   1.000
_cell.angle_alpha   90.00
_cell.angle_beta   90.00
_cell.angle_gamma   90.00
#
_symmetry.space_group_name_H-M   'P 1'
#
loop_
_entity.id
_entity.type
_entity.pdbx_description
1 polymer ?
#
loop_
_entity_poly.entity_id
_entity_poly.type
_entity_poly.pdbx_seq_one_letter_code
_entity_poly.pdbx_strand_id
1 'polypeptide(L)'
;MRRRWLCRLGAAAAVLALGAGGWLGVRMLPATEADMRSAACLVRGRQSLCLVAAGDTLPLQTDTVEQQGVWINRHWWWPSCDGRVLTVKPAHSPRTAASWRGAANLRRWVEARRDSMAALLGRKETERKELAYYLRSHGVRDEGYTHIAVYAAGQRRETDSLRNVCRRLARVDTRGRLRLVERGDYTVTWFDGDGRPQQVSCHPAVTKVGRRGESLIIRTRRFMKPWGVYAVRNTPWLAPAHRRIIVVTVVPAGTRLPRHTLLTEGRLDRGRHDLPRLFAADGSAAFTRHGRFIGVVAGRQVGD
;
A
#
# COMPACT_ATOMS: atom_id res chain seq x y z
N MET A 1 16.98 -41.19 -43.96
CA MET A 1 16.19 -40.01 -43.50
C MET A 1 16.31 -39.68 -42.01
N ARG A 2 16.30 -40.65 -41.07
CA ARG A 2 16.39 -40.42 -39.60
C ARG A 2 17.62 -39.64 -39.11
N ARG A 3 18.82 -39.90 -39.65
CA ARG A 3 20.08 -39.24 -39.22
C ARG A 3 20.08 -37.73 -39.46
N ARG A 4 19.53 -37.26 -40.59
CA ARG A 4 19.42 -35.82 -40.91
C ARG A 4 18.43 -35.09 -40.01
N TRP A 5 17.36 -35.76 -39.56
CA TRP A 5 16.41 -35.23 -38.60
C TRP A 5 17.02 -35.07 -37.19
N LEU A 6 17.77 -36.07 -36.73
CA LEU A 6 18.48 -36.02 -35.44
C LEU A 6 19.55 -34.92 -35.41
N CYS A 7 20.32 -34.73 -36.49
CA CYS A 7 21.29 -33.63 -36.58
C CYS A 7 20.62 -32.25 -36.61
N ARG A 8 19.47 -32.10 -37.28
CA ARG A 8 18.70 -30.83 -37.30
C ARG A 8 18.09 -30.51 -35.94
N LEU A 9 17.59 -31.52 -35.22
CA LEU A 9 17.10 -31.36 -33.85
C LEU A 9 18.22 -30.98 -32.88
N GLY A 10 19.40 -31.62 -33.00
CA GLY A 10 20.58 -31.28 -32.20
C GLY A 10 21.08 -29.85 -32.45
N ALA A 11 21.12 -29.42 -33.70
CA ALA A 11 21.51 -28.06 -34.06
C ALA A 11 20.50 -27.00 -33.55
N ALA A 12 19.19 -27.27 -33.69
CA ALA A 12 18.15 -26.38 -33.16
C ALA A 12 18.21 -26.26 -31.63
N ALA A 13 18.43 -27.38 -30.93
CA ALA A 13 18.60 -27.38 -29.49
C ALA A 13 19.84 -26.59 -29.05
N ALA A 14 20.95 -26.70 -29.78
CA ALA A 14 22.17 -25.93 -29.49
C ALA A 14 21.98 -24.42 -29.68
N VAL A 15 21.28 -23.99 -30.75
CA VAL A 15 20.96 -22.58 -30.98
C VAL A 15 20.05 -22.03 -29.88
N LEU A 16 19.03 -22.78 -29.46
CA LEU A 16 18.17 -22.40 -28.34
C LEU A 16 18.94 -22.31 -27.02
N ALA A 17 19.88 -23.23 -26.78
CA ALA A 17 20.72 -23.21 -25.59
C ALA A 17 21.67 -22.01 -25.56
N LEU A 18 22.30 -21.66 -26.69
CA LEU A 18 23.15 -20.47 -26.82
C LEU A 18 22.32 -19.18 -26.67
N GLY A 19 21.13 -19.12 -27.27
CA GLY A 19 20.21 -18.01 -27.10
C GLY A 19 19.75 -17.84 -25.65
N ALA A 20 19.40 -18.94 -24.98
CA ALA A 20 19.05 -18.94 -23.56
C ALA A 20 20.25 -18.54 -22.67
N GLY A 21 21.44 -19.02 -22.98
CA GLY A 21 22.68 -18.66 -22.28
C GLY A 21 23.03 -17.18 -22.43
N GLY A 22 22.93 -16.63 -23.64
CA GLY A 22 23.10 -15.20 -23.90
C GLY A 22 22.04 -14.35 -23.20
N TRP A 23 20.78 -14.78 -23.25
CA TRP A 23 19.68 -14.14 -22.52
C TRP A 23 19.92 -14.11 -21.01
N LEU A 24 20.30 -15.25 -20.43
CA LEU A 24 20.64 -15.36 -19.01
C LEU A 24 21.86 -14.50 -18.67
N GLY A 25 22.86 -14.43 -19.54
CA GLY A 25 24.04 -13.57 -19.38
C GLY A 25 23.68 -12.09 -19.30
N VAL A 26 22.86 -11.59 -20.24
CA VAL A 26 22.31 -10.22 -20.19
C VAL A 26 21.47 -10.00 -18.93
N ARG A 27 20.77 -11.04 -18.45
CA ARG A 27 20.01 -10.99 -17.21
C ARG A 27 20.84 -10.95 -15.94
N MET A 28 22.11 -11.33 -16.00
CA MET A 28 23.05 -11.21 -14.88
C MET A 28 23.69 -9.82 -14.77
N LEU A 29 23.56 -8.98 -15.81
CA LEU A 29 24.08 -7.62 -15.77
C LEU A 29 23.37 -6.79 -14.70
N PRO A 30 24.12 -5.99 -13.93
CA PRO A 30 23.55 -5.11 -12.92
C PRO A 30 22.68 -4.00 -13.51
N ALA A 31 21.78 -3.45 -12.69
CA ALA A 31 21.02 -2.27 -13.07
C ALA A 31 21.95 -1.05 -13.19
N THR A 32 21.75 -0.24 -14.22
CA THR A 32 22.41 1.07 -14.35
C THR A 32 21.77 2.09 -13.41
N GLU A 33 22.38 3.27 -13.25
CA GLU A 33 21.76 4.37 -12.50
C GLU A 33 20.37 4.75 -13.07
N ALA A 34 20.22 4.76 -14.40
CA ALA A 34 18.95 5.06 -15.05
C ALA A 34 17.89 3.98 -14.75
N ASP A 35 18.29 2.70 -14.75
CA ASP A 35 17.41 1.59 -14.36
C ASP A 35 16.99 1.69 -12.89
N MET A 36 17.92 2.01 -12.00
CA MET A 36 17.63 2.20 -10.57
C MET A 36 16.60 3.32 -10.34
N ARG A 37 16.74 4.44 -11.05
CA ARG A 37 15.82 5.58 -10.97
C ARG A 37 14.43 5.24 -11.53
N SER A 38 14.38 4.63 -12.71
CA SER A 38 13.12 4.26 -13.38
C SER A 38 12.39 3.08 -12.75
N ALA A 39 13.03 2.38 -11.81
CA ALA A 39 12.41 1.34 -11.01
C ALA A 39 11.59 1.87 -9.83
N ALA A 40 11.95 3.04 -9.32
CA ALA A 40 11.33 3.62 -8.14
C ALA A 40 10.00 4.32 -8.49
N CYS A 41 9.03 4.25 -7.60
CA CYS A 41 7.72 4.87 -7.74
C CYS A 41 7.16 5.32 -6.39
N LEU A 42 6.13 6.16 -6.42
CA LEU A 42 5.34 6.56 -5.26
C LEU A 42 4.06 5.74 -5.20
N VAL A 43 3.74 5.22 -4.02
CA VAL A 43 2.49 4.53 -3.72
C VAL A 43 1.65 5.43 -2.84
N ARG A 44 0.49 5.84 -3.36
CA ARG A 44 -0.47 6.71 -2.68
C ARG A 44 -1.83 6.05 -2.61
N GLY A 45 -2.56 6.25 -1.52
CA GLY A 45 -3.91 5.72 -1.44
C GLY A 45 -4.47 5.70 -0.04
N ARG A 46 -5.36 4.74 0.20
CA ARG A 46 -5.99 4.53 1.50
C ARG A 46 -5.81 3.09 1.93
N GLN A 47 -5.43 2.89 3.19
CA GLN A 47 -5.43 1.60 3.83
C GLN A 47 -6.54 1.57 4.88
N SER A 48 -7.39 0.54 4.80
CA SER A 48 -8.47 0.32 5.76
C SER A 48 -8.28 -0.96 6.53
N LEU A 49 -8.41 -0.90 7.85
CA LEU A 49 -8.57 -2.07 8.69
C LEU A 49 -10.05 -2.45 8.72
N CYS A 50 -10.38 -3.62 8.18
CA CYS A 50 -11.75 -4.07 8.02
C CYS A 50 -12.05 -5.26 8.93
N LEU A 51 -13.23 -5.23 9.56
CA LEU A 51 -13.86 -6.38 10.19
C LEU A 51 -14.68 -7.13 9.14
N VAL A 52 -14.35 -8.40 8.91
CA VAL A 52 -15.14 -9.28 8.06
C VAL A 52 -15.95 -10.21 8.95
N ALA A 53 -17.26 -10.16 8.80
CA ALA A 53 -18.23 -11.09 9.37
C ALA A 53 -18.95 -11.84 8.22
N ALA A 54 -19.68 -12.91 8.56
CA ALA A 54 -20.22 -13.89 7.60
C ALA A 54 -21.07 -13.29 6.45
N GLY A 55 -21.58 -12.07 6.57
CA GLY A 55 -22.35 -11.38 5.52
C GLY A 55 -21.99 -9.92 5.28
N ASP A 56 -20.97 -9.36 5.94
CA ASP A 56 -20.60 -7.95 5.77
C ASP A 56 -19.12 -7.68 6.06
N THR A 57 -18.58 -6.63 5.43
CA THR A 57 -17.23 -6.12 5.68
C THR A 57 -17.31 -4.66 6.08
N LEU A 58 -17.00 -4.38 7.35
CA LEU A 58 -17.07 -3.04 7.92
C LEU A 58 -15.65 -2.45 8.06
N PRO A 59 -15.36 -1.29 7.44
CA PRO A 59 -14.12 -0.57 7.73
C PRO A 59 -14.17 0.00 9.16
N LEU A 60 -13.18 -0.35 9.97
CA LEU A 60 -13.03 0.12 11.35
C LEU A 60 -12.19 1.40 11.42
N GLN A 61 -11.14 1.45 10.61
CA GLN A 61 -10.21 2.57 10.51
C GLN A 61 -9.74 2.67 9.06
N THR A 62 -9.56 3.90 8.59
CA THR A 62 -8.99 4.18 7.27
C THR A 62 -7.98 5.29 7.39
N ASP A 63 -6.74 4.99 6.99
CA ASP A 63 -5.63 5.93 7.00
C ASP A 63 -5.18 6.21 5.57
N THR A 64 -4.73 7.44 5.31
CA THR A 64 -4.08 7.78 4.04
C THR A 64 -2.64 7.29 4.05
N VAL A 65 -2.20 6.76 2.92
CA VAL A 65 -0.87 6.20 2.74
C VAL A 65 -0.15 6.99 1.67
N GLU A 66 1.06 7.45 1.99
CA GLU A 66 2.03 7.97 1.04
C GLU A 66 3.40 7.40 1.38
N GLN A 67 3.91 6.58 0.48
CA GLN A 67 5.18 5.88 0.65
C GLN A 67 5.80 5.56 -0.71
N GLN A 68 6.96 4.94 -0.70
CA GLN A 68 7.70 4.59 -1.90
C GLN A 68 7.36 3.15 -2.33
N GLY A 69 7.76 2.78 -3.53
CA GLY A 69 7.67 1.41 -4.02
C GLY A 69 8.62 1.17 -5.19
N VAL A 70 8.76 -0.09 -5.56
CA VAL A 70 9.66 -0.51 -6.64
C VAL A 70 8.96 -1.51 -7.55
N TRP A 71 9.09 -1.32 -8.87
CA TRP A 71 8.59 -2.29 -9.84
C TRP A 71 9.43 -3.55 -9.79
N ILE A 72 8.80 -4.72 -9.63
CA ILE A 72 9.51 -6.00 -9.49
C ILE A 72 9.08 -7.01 -10.54
N ASN A 73 10.01 -7.85 -10.98
CA ASN A 73 9.69 -9.07 -11.72
C ASN A 73 9.32 -10.19 -10.74
N ARG A 74 8.36 -11.04 -11.14
CA ARG A 74 8.06 -12.29 -10.42
C ARG A 74 9.23 -13.28 -10.44
N HIS A 75 9.95 -13.37 -11.55
CA HIS A 75 11.08 -14.28 -11.73
C HIS A 75 12.33 -13.48 -12.10
N TRP A 76 13.49 -13.90 -11.60
CA TRP A 76 14.75 -13.21 -11.89
C TRP A 76 15.17 -13.35 -13.37
N TRP A 77 14.87 -14.50 -13.97
CA TRP A 77 15.29 -14.88 -15.33
C TRP A 77 14.32 -14.46 -16.44
N TRP A 78 13.08 -14.04 -16.10
CA TRP A 78 12.03 -13.69 -17.07
C TRP A 78 11.44 -12.29 -16.79
N PRO A 79 11.03 -11.49 -17.80
CA PRO A 79 10.46 -10.15 -17.61
C PRO A 79 8.98 -10.24 -17.20
N SER A 80 8.70 -10.89 -16.08
CA SER A 80 7.34 -11.11 -15.55
C SER A 80 6.97 -10.07 -14.50
N CYS A 81 7.05 -8.79 -14.83
CA CYS A 81 6.60 -7.76 -13.89
C CYS A 81 5.07 -7.79 -13.75
N ASP A 82 4.33 -7.91 -14.85
CA ASP A 82 2.86 -7.93 -14.90
C ASP A 82 2.20 -6.84 -14.02
N GLY A 83 2.83 -5.66 -13.95
CA GLY A 83 2.39 -4.54 -13.14
C GLY A 83 2.59 -4.71 -11.62
N ARG A 84 3.53 -5.56 -11.18
CA ARG A 84 3.83 -5.76 -9.75
C ARG A 84 4.72 -4.64 -9.21
N VAL A 85 4.31 -4.10 -8.08
CA VAL A 85 5.08 -3.13 -7.29
C VAL A 85 5.25 -3.70 -5.90
N LEU A 86 6.50 -3.79 -5.45
CA LEU A 86 6.86 -4.11 -4.08
C LEU A 86 6.92 -2.81 -3.27
N THR A 87 6.29 -2.83 -2.12
CA THR A 87 6.30 -1.75 -1.14
C THR A 87 6.22 -2.37 0.26
N VAL A 88 6.09 -1.57 1.31
CA VAL A 88 5.97 -2.05 2.69
C VAL A 88 4.56 -1.85 3.21
N LYS A 89 4.11 -2.68 4.15
CA LYS A 89 2.82 -2.48 4.81
C LYS A 89 2.84 -1.18 5.63
N PRO A 90 1.94 -0.23 5.34
CA PRO A 90 1.71 0.94 6.17
C PRO A 90 1.36 0.51 7.59
N ALA A 91 1.90 1.20 8.57
CA ALA A 91 1.59 0.93 9.96
C ALA A 91 0.17 1.41 10.28
N HIS A 92 -0.71 0.52 10.74
CA HIS A 92 -1.77 0.94 11.65
C HIS A 92 -1.15 1.28 13.01
N SER A 93 -1.78 2.19 13.77
CA SER A 93 -1.30 2.52 15.12
C SER A 93 -1.09 1.22 15.94
N PRO A 94 0.10 1.00 16.51
CA PRO A 94 0.43 -0.27 17.18
C PRO A 94 -0.50 -0.58 18.37
N ARG A 95 -1.19 0.44 18.91
CA ARG A 95 -2.12 0.32 20.03
C ARG A 95 -3.47 -0.31 19.64
N THR A 96 -3.96 -0.09 18.41
CA THR A 96 -5.25 -0.62 17.94
C THR A 96 -5.14 -2.05 17.42
N ALA A 97 -4.14 -2.36 16.60
CA ALA A 97 -3.99 -3.72 16.06
C ALA A 97 -3.64 -4.77 17.14
N ALA A 98 -2.90 -4.38 18.19
CA ALA A 98 -2.51 -5.29 19.27
C ALA A 98 -3.67 -5.64 20.22
N SER A 99 -4.54 -4.66 20.50
CA SER A 99 -5.67 -4.83 21.43
C SER A 99 -6.79 -5.70 20.87
N TRP A 100 -6.84 -5.89 19.55
CA TRP A 100 -7.86 -6.72 18.88
C TRP A 100 -7.36 -8.13 18.52
N ARG A 101 -6.14 -8.50 18.94
CA ARG A 101 -5.62 -9.86 18.72
C ARG A 101 -6.43 -10.85 19.55
N GLY A 102 -7.10 -11.78 18.85
CA GLY A 102 -7.92 -12.85 19.41
C GLY A 102 -9.41 -12.66 19.15
N ALA A 103 -10.10 -13.72 18.74
CA ALA A 103 -11.51 -13.67 18.36
C ALA A 103 -12.43 -13.22 19.51
N ALA A 104 -12.11 -13.61 20.75
CA ALA A 104 -12.87 -13.21 21.95
C ALA A 104 -12.71 -11.72 22.26
N ASN A 105 -11.48 -11.18 22.16
CA ASN A 105 -11.22 -9.76 22.36
C ASN A 105 -11.89 -8.90 21.28
N LEU A 106 -11.82 -9.36 20.03
CA LEU A 106 -12.49 -8.70 18.91
C LEU A 106 -14.01 -8.66 19.10
N ARG A 107 -14.62 -9.78 19.52
CA ARG A 107 -16.05 -9.83 19.83
C ARG A 107 -16.43 -8.84 20.93
N ARG A 108 -15.74 -8.89 22.07
CA ARG A 108 -15.98 -7.98 23.19
C ARG A 108 -15.84 -6.52 22.77
N TRP A 109 -14.86 -6.21 21.94
CA TRP A 109 -14.66 -4.86 21.40
C TRP A 109 -15.80 -4.43 20.49
N VAL A 110 -16.28 -5.30 19.59
CA VAL A 110 -17.43 -5.00 18.71
C VAL A 110 -18.69 -4.74 19.53
N GLU A 111 -18.95 -5.56 20.56
CA GLU A 111 -20.09 -5.39 21.47
C GLU A 111 -19.99 -4.09 22.26
N ALA A 112 -18.85 -3.82 22.90
CA ALA A 112 -18.62 -2.55 23.61
C ALA A 112 -18.76 -1.33 22.68
N ARG A 113 -18.31 -1.45 21.42
CA ARG A 113 -18.46 -0.37 20.44
C ARG A 113 -19.91 -0.20 20.01
N ARG A 114 -20.67 -1.28 19.86
CA ARG A 114 -22.11 -1.25 19.58
C ARG A 114 -22.86 -0.51 20.69
N ASP A 115 -22.59 -0.82 21.95
CA ASP A 115 -23.23 -0.19 23.10
C ASP A 115 -22.88 1.29 23.20
N SER A 116 -21.59 1.63 23.06
CA SER A 116 -21.12 3.02 23.05
C SER A 116 -21.77 3.85 21.94
N MET A 117 -21.89 3.30 20.74
CA MET A 117 -22.51 3.98 19.59
C MET A 117 -24.02 4.10 19.75
N ALA A 118 -24.69 3.09 20.31
CA ALA A 118 -26.13 3.15 20.63
C ALA A 118 -26.42 4.23 21.68
N ALA A 119 -25.60 4.33 22.73
CA ALA A 119 -25.72 5.38 23.74
C ALA A 119 -25.49 6.79 23.15
N LEU A 120 -24.50 6.94 22.26
CA LEU A 120 -24.28 8.22 21.55
C LEU A 120 -25.47 8.57 20.65
N LEU A 121 -26.01 7.59 19.91
CA LEU A 121 -27.18 7.79 19.07
C LEU A 121 -28.39 8.24 19.91
N GLY A 122 -28.62 7.62 21.06
CA GLY A 122 -29.68 8.03 21.99
C GLY A 122 -29.54 9.50 22.42
N ARG A 123 -28.33 9.94 22.81
CA ARG A 123 -28.07 11.35 23.15
C ARG A 123 -28.34 12.29 21.99
N LYS A 124 -27.86 11.97 20.79
CA LYS A 124 -28.08 12.77 19.57
C LYS A 124 -29.56 12.82 19.15
N GLU A 125 -30.31 11.75 19.37
CA GLU A 125 -31.75 11.74 19.13
C GLU A 125 -32.52 12.61 20.12
N THR A 126 -32.11 12.68 21.39
CA THR A 126 -32.65 13.62 22.38
C THR A 126 -32.36 15.06 21.98
N GLU A 127 -31.10 15.40 21.71
CA GLU A 127 -30.68 16.74 21.26
C GLU A 127 -31.45 17.18 20.00
N ARG A 128 -31.62 16.27 19.03
CA ARG A 128 -32.44 16.53 17.84
C ARG A 128 -33.90 16.84 18.18
N LYS A 129 -34.51 16.14 19.15
CA LYS A 129 -35.89 16.40 19.58
C LYS A 129 -36.02 17.76 20.27
N GLU A 130 -35.04 18.12 21.11
CA GLU A 130 -34.98 19.41 21.80
C GLU A 130 -34.83 20.57 20.80
N LEU A 131 -33.91 20.48 19.85
CA LEU A 131 -33.75 21.48 18.78
C LEU A 131 -35.01 21.61 17.93
N ALA A 132 -35.66 20.49 17.60
CA ALA A 132 -36.92 20.51 16.87
C ALA A 132 -38.05 21.15 17.68
N TYR A 133 -38.09 20.95 19.00
CA TYR A 133 -39.05 21.63 19.88
C TYR A 133 -38.78 23.12 19.95
N TYR A 134 -37.53 23.53 20.17
CA TYR A 134 -37.12 24.93 20.21
C TYR A 134 -37.56 25.70 18.96
N LEU A 135 -37.27 25.17 17.77
CA LEU A 135 -37.64 25.77 16.49
C LEU A 135 -39.15 25.83 16.24
N ARG A 136 -39.95 24.95 16.86
CA ARG A 136 -41.43 25.02 16.77
C ARG A 136 -42.01 26.05 17.72
N SER A 137 -41.44 26.19 18.92
CA SER A 137 -41.99 27.05 19.98
C SER A 137 -41.51 28.50 19.90
N HIS A 138 -40.35 28.77 19.29
CA HIS A 138 -39.78 30.11 19.18
C HIS A 138 -39.86 30.58 17.72
N GLY A 139 -40.91 31.33 17.39
CA GLY A 139 -41.20 31.78 16.01
C GLY A 139 -40.60 33.14 15.63
N VAL A 140 -39.78 33.76 16.50
CA VAL A 140 -39.16 35.05 16.22
C VAL A 140 -37.98 34.82 15.28
N ARG A 141 -38.10 35.31 14.04
CA ARG A 141 -37.06 35.22 13.01
C ARG A 141 -36.06 36.35 13.18
N ASP A 142 -35.05 36.11 14.01
CA ASP A 142 -33.85 36.94 14.11
C ASP A 142 -32.62 36.19 13.57
N GLU A 143 -31.45 36.84 13.63
CA GLU A 143 -30.17 36.24 13.25
C GLU A 143 -29.86 34.99 14.10
N GLY A 144 -30.18 35.03 15.40
CA GLY A 144 -29.98 33.92 16.34
C GLY A 144 -30.79 32.66 15.96
N TYR A 145 -32.06 32.84 15.59
CA TYR A 145 -32.93 31.78 15.09
C TYR A 145 -32.35 31.13 13.83
N THR A 146 -31.79 31.94 12.92
CA THR A 146 -31.17 31.43 11.69
C THR A 146 -29.95 30.57 11.99
N HIS A 147 -29.09 30.99 12.93
CA HIS A 147 -27.95 30.19 13.37
C HIS A 147 -28.37 28.84 13.98
N ILE A 148 -29.39 28.85 14.85
CA ILE A 148 -29.90 27.64 15.50
C ILE A 148 -30.54 26.69 14.47
N ALA A 149 -31.28 27.23 13.49
CA ALA A 149 -31.87 26.43 12.42
C ALA A 149 -30.80 25.74 11.55
N VAL A 150 -29.72 26.45 11.21
CA VAL A 150 -28.57 25.87 10.49
C VAL A 150 -27.89 24.78 11.32
N TYR A 151 -27.66 25.04 12.61
CA TYR A 151 -27.08 24.06 13.53
C TYR A 151 -27.96 22.80 13.65
N ALA A 152 -29.27 22.96 13.83
CA ALA A 152 -30.22 21.85 13.92
C ALA A 152 -30.26 21.01 12.63
N ALA A 153 -30.17 21.65 11.46
CA ALA A 153 -30.06 20.94 10.19
C ALA A 153 -28.76 20.12 10.10
N GLY A 154 -27.64 20.67 10.58
CA GLY A 154 -26.36 19.96 10.71
C GLY A 154 -26.47 18.74 11.63
N GLN A 155 -26.98 18.94 12.85
CA GLN A 155 -27.17 17.88 13.84
C GLN A 155 -28.08 16.76 13.35
N ARG A 156 -29.13 17.08 12.58
CA ARG A 156 -29.99 16.07 11.96
C ARG A 156 -29.21 15.18 10.99
N ARG A 157 -28.37 15.76 10.11
CA ARG A 157 -27.55 15.01 9.16
C ARG A 157 -26.54 14.11 9.88
N GLU A 158 -25.89 14.61 10.92
CA GLU A 158 -24.95 13.83 11.73
C GLU A 158 -25.65 12.66 12.43
N THR A 159 -26.83 12.90 13.01
CA THR A 159 -27.65 11.86 13.66
C THR A 159 -28.08 10.79 12.67
N ASP A 160 -28.50 11.17 11.47
CA ASP A 160 -28.92 10.22 10.43
C ASP A 160 -27.73 9.38 9.92
N SER A 161 -26.55 10.01 9.78
CA SER A 161 -25.29 9.31 9.46
C SER A 161 -24.92 8.30 10.56
N LEU A 162 -24.95 8.72 11.83
CA LEU A 162 -24.67 7.86 12.97
C LEU A 162 -25.66 6.69 13.05
N ARG A 163 -26.96 6.93 12.79
CA ARG A 163 -27.99 5.89 12.75
C ARG A 163 -27.66 4.83 11.69
N ASN A 164 -27.21 5.25 10.50
CA ASN A 164 -26.80 4.33 9.44
C ASN A 164 -25.60 3.47 9.87
N VAL A 165 -24.58 4.08 10.51
CA VAL A 165 -23.43 3.34 11.04
C VAL A 165 -23.85 2.33 12.12
N CYS A 166 -24.69 2.74 13.08
CA CYS A 166 -25.21 1.85 14.11
C CYS A 166 -25.99 0.67 13.51
N ARG A 167 -26.83 0.93 12.49
CA ARG A 167 -27.59 -0.11 11.79
C ARG A 167 -26.68 -1.13 11.10
N ARG A 168 -25.60 -0.67 10.45
CA ARG A 168 -24.62 -1.57 9.82
C ARG A 168 -23.89 -2.40 10.86
N LEU A 169 -23.41 -1.77 11.93
CA LEU A 169 -22.74 -2.46 13.03
C LEU A 169 -23.66 -3.49 13.71
N ALA A 170 -24.95 -3.19 13.81
CA ALA A 170 -25.95 -4.09 14.40
C ALA A 170 -26.22 -5.37 13.57
N ARG A 171 -25.96 -5.33 12.25
CA ARG A 171 -26.09 -6.48 11.34
C ARG A 171 -24.88 -7.40 11.36
N VAL A 172 -23.78 -6.97 11.98
CA VAL A 172 -22.58 -7.79 12.14
C VAL A 172 -22.94 -8.95 13.07
N ASP A 173 -22.95 -10.17 12.52
CA ASP A 173 -23.07 -11.38 13.32
C ASP A 173 -21.79 -11.59 14.13
N THR A 174 -21.84 -11.21 15.41
CA THR A 174 -20.74 -11.40 16.34
C THR A 174 -20.58 -12.86 16.75
N ARG A 175 -21.63 -13.71 16.59
CA ARG A 175 -21.60 -15.13 16.97
C ARG A 175 -20.82 -15.98 15.96
N GLY A 176 -20.84 -15.59 14.69
CA GLY A 176 -20.07 -16.19 13.61
C GLY A 176 -18.56 -15.93 13.65
N ARG A 177 -17.88 -16.33 12.56
CA ARG A 177 -16.42 -16.20 12.42
C ARG A 177 -16.03 -14.75 12.09
N LEU A 178 -15.57 -14.02 13.11
CA LEU A 178 -15.00 -12.69 12.94
C LEU A 178 -13.52 -12.77 12.54
N ARG A 179 -13.12 -11.99 11.55
CA ARG A 179 -11.70 -11.82 11.18
C ARG A 179 -11.39 -10.37 10.85
N LEU A 180 -10.16 -9.96 11.12
CA LEU A 180 -9.63 -8.68 10.68
C LEU A 180 -8.79 -8.86 9.41
N VAL A 181 -8.97 -7.96 8.46
CA VAL A 181 -8.18 -7.88 7.24
C VAL A 181 -7.79 -6.43 6.98
N GLU A 182 -6.65 -6.22 6.35
CA GLU A 182 -6.23 -4.92 5.84
C GLU A 182 -6.57 -4.87 4.36
N ARG A 183 -7.30 -3.83 3.95
CA ARG A 183 -7.64 -3.55 2.56
C ARG A 183 -6.98 -2.25 2.13
N GLY A 184 -6.10 -2.31 1.15
CA GLY A 184 -5.44 -1.16 0.55
C GLY A 184 -5.97 -0.85 -0.84
N ASP A 185 -6.41 0.37 -1.07
CA ASP A 185 -6.79 0.90 -2.38
C ASP A 185 -5.73 1.94 -2.78
N TYR A 186 -4.84 1.58 -3.72
CA TYR A 186 -3.65 2.36 -4.07
C TYR A 186 -3.59 2.78 -5.53
N THR A 187 -2.86 3.87 -5.75
CA THR A 187 -2.42 4.40 -7.04
C THR A 187 -0.91 4.50 -7.00
N VAL A 188 -0.26 4.02 -8.06
CA VAL A 188 1.18 4.11 -8.24
C VAL A 188 1.48 5.28 -9.16
N THR A 189 2.43 6.13 -8.78
CA THR A 189 2.94 7.25 -9.57
C THR A 189 4.41 7.04 -9.89
N TRP A 190 4.81 7.21 -11.13
CA TRP A 190 6.23 7.23 -11.53
C TRP A 190 6.49 8.45 -12.42
N PHE A 191 7.75 8.71 -12.72
CA PHE A 191 8.14 9.81 -13.60
C PHE A 191 8.75 9.22 -14.87
N ASP A 192 8.32 9.71 -16.03
CA ASP A 192 8.91 9.31 -17.30
C ASP A 192 10.27 9.99 -17.56
N GLY A 193 10.87 9.73 -18.72
CA GLY A 193 12.16 10.30 -19.11
C GLY A 193 12.16 11.84 -19.20
N ASP A 194 10.99 12.43 -19.42
CA ASP A 194 10.79 13.88 -19.47
C ASP A 194 10.46 14.47 -18.09
N GLY A 195 10.47 13.64 -17.04
CA GLY A 195 10.14 14.04 -15.67
C GLY A 195 8.65 14.29 -15.44
N ARG A 196 7.76 13.87 -16.35
CA ARG A 196 6.32 14.05 -16.18
C ARG A 196 5.74 12.94 -15.31
N PRO A 197 4.86 13.27 -14.34
CA PRO A 197 4.24 12.27 -13.49
C PRO A 197 3.22 11.46 -14.26
N GLN A 198 3.38 10.15 -14.25
CA GLN A 198 2.45 9.16 -14.78
C GLN A 198 1.83 8.37 -13.64
N GLN A 199 0.55 8.01 -13.76
CA GLN A 199 -0.19 7.34 -12.68
C GLN A 199 -1.02 6.16 -13.17
N VAL A 200 -1.14 5.14 -12.31
CA VAL A 200 -1.99 3.98 -12.57
C VAL A 200 -2.63 3.46 -11.28
N SER A 201 -3.92 3.15 -11.35
CA SER A 201 -4.64 2.53 -10.24
C SER A 201 -4.27 1.05 -10.08
N CYS A 202 -4.24 0.58 -8.84
CA CYS A 202 -4.00 -0.81 -8.50
C CYS A 202 -5.30 -1.59 -8.22
N HIS A 203 -5.19 -2.92 -8.25
CA HIS A 203 -6.20 -3.78 -7.64
C HIS A 203 -6.18 -3.62 -6.12
N PRO A 204 -7.35 -3.68 -5.46
CA PRO A 204 -7.41 -3.64 -3.99
C PRO A 204 -6.58 -4.77 -3.39
N ALA A 205 -5.62 -4.43 -2.54
CA ALA A 205 -4.78 -5.40 -1.85
C ALA A 205 -5.47 -5.80 -0.54
N VAL A 206 -5.91 -7.05 -0.42
CA VAL A 206 -6.51 -7.57 0.82
C VAL A 206 -5.53 -8.53 1.47
N THR A 207 -5.04 -8.20 2.66
CA THR A 207 -4.07 -9.01 3.41
C THR A 207 -4.54 -9.25 4.84
N LYS A 208 -3.94 -10.24 5.50
CA LYS A 208 -4.10 -10.39 6.96
C LYS A 208 -3.40 -9.21 7.64
N VAL A 209 -3.93 -8.82 8.81
CA VAL A 209 -3.31 -7.80 9.67
C VAL A 209 -1.86 -8.18 9.93
N GLY A 210 -0.95 -7.41 9.34
CA GLY A 210 0.48 -7.64 9.40
C GLY A 210 1.18 -6.85 10.48
N ARG A 211 2.48 -7.08 10.60
CA ARG A 211 3.39 -6.16 11.27
C ARG A 211 3.76 -5.02 10.32
N ARG A 212 4.03 -3.84 10.89
CA ARG A 212 4.63 -2.72 10.17
C ARG A 212 5.93 -3.17 9.50
N GLY A 213 6.12 -2.76 8.25
CA GLY A 213 7.37 -3.02 7.54
C GLY A 213 7.45 -4.40 6.89
N GLU A 214 6.43 -5.24 7.04
CA GLU A 214 6.28 -6.43 6.18
C GLU A 214 6.17 -6.00 4.72
N SER A 215 6.75 -6.78 3.81
CA SER A 215 6.61 -6.53 2.39
C SER A 215 5.16 -6.72 1.92
N LEU A 216 4.77 -5.87 0.97
CA LEU A 216 3.48 -5.87 0.32
C LEU A 216 3.70 -5.73 -1.18
N ILE A 217 3.23 -6.72 -1.94
CA ILE A 217 3.21 -6.63 -3.40
C ILE A 217 1.81 -6.21 -3.82
N ILE A 218 1.73 -5.05 -4.46
CA ILE A 218 0.51 -4.56 -5.11
C ILE A 218 0.62 -4.74 -6.62
N ARG A 219 -0.51 -4.73 -7.31
CA ARG A 219 -0.56 -4.98 -8.75
C ARG A 219 -1.46 -3.98 -9.47
N THR A 220 -1.01 -3.48 -10.62
CA THR A 220 -1.81 -2.56 -11.45
C THR A 220 -3.10 -3.23 -11.92
N ARG A 221 -4.16 -2.44 -12.12
CA ARG A 221 -5.47 -2.96 -12.59
C ARG A 221 -5.42 -3.63 -13.97
N ARG A 222 -4.47 -3.24 -14.80
CA ARG A 222 -4.32 -3.76 -16.15
C ARG A 222 -3.32 -4.92 -16.22
N PHE A 223 -2.71 -5.31 -15.10
CA PHE A 223 -1.67 -6.35 -15.07
C PHE A 223 -0.50 -6.09 -16.04
N MET A 224 -0.25 -4.83 -16.36
CA MET A 224 0.78 -4.40 -17.30
C MET A 224 1.82 -3.55 -16.59
N LYS A 225 3.08 -3.78 -16.95
CA LYS A 225 4.20 -2.90 -16.62
C LYS A 225 4.12 -1.68 -17.54
N PRO A 226 4.09 -0.45 -17.01
CA PRO A 226 4.15 0.74 -17.84
C PRO A 226 5.39 0.79 -18.74
N TRP A 227 5.31 1.60 -19.80
CA TRP A 227 6.47 1.90 -20.63
C TRP A 227 7.42 2.84 -19.88
N GLY A 228 8.72 2.75 -20.15
CA GLY A 228 9.75 3.58 -19.50
C GLY A 228 10.10 3.22 -18.06
N VAL A 229 9.40 2.28 -17.41
CA VAL A 229 9.79 1.79 -16.06
C VAL A 229 10.67 0.54 -16.13
N TYR A 230 11.66 0.47 -15.25
CA TYR A 230 12.49 -0.72 -15.07
C TYR A 230 11.92 -1.61 -13.96
N ALA A 231 11.74 -2.89 -14.23
CA ALA A 231 11.36 -3.84 -13.20
C ALA A 231 12.62 -4.53 -12.65
N VAL A 232 12.89 -4.34 -11.36
CA VAL A 232 14.03 -4.98 -10.69
C VAL A 232 13.81 -6.48 -10.58
N ARG A 233 14.90 -7.19 -10.39
CA ARG A 233 14.94 -8.65 -10.35
C ARG A 233 15.33 -9.03 -8.93
N ASN A 234 14.54 -9.88 -8.29
CA ASN A 234 14.95 -10.47 -7.01
C ASN A 234 15.84 -11.69 -7.32
N THR A 235 17.16 -11.49 -7.34
CA THR A 235 18.12 -12.56 -7.62
C THR A 235 18.24 -13.49 -6.43
N PRO A 236 18.11 -14.82 -6.60
CA PRO A 236 18.09 -15.78 -5.48
C PRO A 236 19.45 -15.95 -4.80
N TRP A 237 20.53 -15.52 -5.44
CA TRP A 237 21.86 -15.49 -4.87
C TRP A 237 21.94 -14.30 -3.92
N LEU A 238 22.28 -14.54 -2.65
CA LEU A 238 22.59 -13.46 -1.72
C LEU A 238 23.59 -12.54 -2.39
N ALA A 239 23.22 -11.26 -2.55
CA ALA A 239 24.23 -10.25 -2.76
C ALA A 239 25.28 -10.45 -1.65
N PRO A 240 26.58 -10.51 -1.97
CA PRO A 240 27.62 -10.51 -0.95
C PRO A 240 27.27 -9.47 0.11
N ALA A 241 27.60 -9.69 1.38
CA ALA A 241 27.31 -8.73 2.45
C ALA A 241 27.98 -7.37 2.16
N HIS A 242 27.34 -6.57 1.32
CA HIS A 242 27.87 -5.35 0.79
C HIS A 242 27.58 -4.29 1.83
N ARG A 243 28.64 -3.85 2.50
CA ARG A 243 28.53 -2.78 3.48
C ARG A 243 28.09 -1.47 2.88
N ARG A 244 28.15 -1.27 1.56
CA ARG A 244 27.72 -0.04 0.88
C ARG A 244 26.52 -0.30 -0.02
N ILE A 245 25.49 0.51 0.20
CA ILE A 245 24.22 0.45 -0.53
C ILE A 245 23.89 1.80 -1.14
N ILE A 246 23.05 1.77 -2.17
CA ILE A 246 22.43 2.93 -2.80
C ILE A 246 20.94 2.81 -2.56
N VAL A 247 20.34 3.81 -1.93
CA VAL A 247 18.88 3.89 -1.79
C VAL A 247 18.34 4.90 -2.78
N VAL A 248 17.29 4.50 -3.50
CA VAL A 248 16.57 5.33 -4.46
C VAL A 248 15.26 5.78 -3.82
N THR A 249 15.12 7.09 -3.65
CA THR A 249 13.92 7.70 -3.09
C THR A 249 13.30 8.65 -4.11
N VAL A 250 12.02 8.48 -4.40
CA VAL A 250 11.28 9.37 -5.31
C VAL A 250 10.86 10.61 -4.56
N VAL A 251 11.10 11.77 -5.15
CA VAL A 251 10.65 13.06 -4.62
C VAL A 251 9.33 13.43 -5.30
N PRO A 252 8.29 13.79 -4.54
CA PRO A 252 7.01 14.23 -5.10
C PRO A 252 7.14 15.36 -6.14
N ALA A 253 6.17 15.45 -7.05
CA ALA A 253 6.08 16.55 -8.00
C ALA A 253 5.97 17.91 -7.29
N GLY A 254 6.55 18.97 -7.87
CA GLY A 254 6.55 20.33 -7.32
C GLY A 254 7.86 20.77 -6.67
N THR A 255 8.85 19.88 -6.53
CA THR A 255 10.22 20.25 -6.13
C THR A 255 11.04 20.73 -7.32
N ARG A 256 11.88 21.77 -7.12
CA ARG A 256 12.82 22.33 -8.12
C ARG A 256 14.05 21.44 -8.38
N LEU A 257 13.88 20.12 -8.37
CA LEU A 257 14.96 19.19 -8.65
C LEU A 257 14.95 18.81 -10.13
N PRO A 258 16.12 18.69 -10.78
CA PRO A 258 16.21 18.30 -12.19
C PRO A 258 15.74 16.85 -12.42
N ARG A 259 15.74 16.02 -11.37
CA ARG A 259 15.23 14.65 -11.39
C ARG A 259 14.37 14.42 -10.15
N HIS A 260 13.23 13.75 -10.33
CA HIS A 260 12.32 13.37 -9.25
C HIS A 260 12.81 12.16 -8.44
N THR A 261 14.11 11.84 -8.49
CA THR A 261 14.71 10.73 -7.75
C THR A 261 16.03 11.16 -7.12
N LEU A 262 16.23 10.78 -5.87
CA LEU A 262 17.48 10.95 -5.14
C LEU A 262 18.14 9.59 -4.97
N LEU A 263 19.41 9.51 -5.34
CA LEU A 263 20.27 8.37 -5.02
C LEU A 263 21.12 8.76 -3.84
N THR A 264 21.04 7.98 -2.77
CA THR A 264 21.81 8.24 -1.56
C THR A 264 22.63 7.02 -1.22
N GLU A 265 23.94 7.20 -1.14
CA GLU A 265 24.85 6.17 -0.69
C GLU A 265 24.84 6.08 0.84
N GLY A 266 24.74 4.86 1.36
CA GLY A 266 24.78 4.58 2.79
C GLY A 266 25.50 3.28 3.08
N ARG A 267 25.57 2.94 4.36
CA ARG A 267 26.09 1.66 4.82
C ARG A 267 24.97 0.74 5.29
N LEU A 268 25.12 -0.55 4.98
CA LEU A 268 24.24 -1.61 5.47
C LEU A 268 25.04 -2.55 6.37
N ASP A 269 24.62 -2.67 7.62
CA ASP A 269 25.18 -3.62 8.58
C ASP A 269 24.06 -4.47 9.19
N ARG A 270 24.20 -5.79 9.09
CA ARG A 270 23.21 -6.78 9.58
C ARG A 270 21.76 -6.43 9.18
N GLY A 271 21.56 -6.00 7.94
CA GLY A 271 20.24 -5.62 7.40
C GLY A 271 19.73 -4.24 7.83
N ARG A 272 20.52 -3.46 8.59
CA ARG A 272 20.18 -2.09 8.99
C ARG A 272 21.02 -1.05 8.27
N HIS A 273 20.39 0.03 7.83
CA HIS A 273 21.09 1.14 7.18
C HIS A 273 21.31 2.32 8.11
N ASP A 274 22.32 3.14 7.81
CA ASP A 274 22.67 4.38 8.52
C ASP A 274 21.98 5.64 7.95
N LEU A 275 21.29 5.51 6.82
CA LEU A 275 20.65 6.64 6.13
C LEU A 275 19.51 7.29 6.94
N PRO A 276 19.41 8.63 6.94
CA PRO A 276 18.24 9.33 7.47
C PRO A 276 16.95 8.98 6.72
N ARG A 277 15.81 9.00 7.43
CA ARG A 277 14.49 8.69 6.85
C ARG A 277 14.10 9.57 5.67
N LEU A 278 14.61 10.80 5.59
CA LEU A 278 14.37 11.70 4.47
C LEU A 278 14.92 11.12 3.15
N PHE A 279 16.03 10.39 3.21
CA PHE A 279 16.71 9.80 2.06
C PHE A 279 16.44 8.30 1.89
N ALA A 280 15.87 7.67 2.93
CA ALA A 280 15.48 6.27 2.97
C ALA A 280 14.07 6.15 3.56
N ALA A 281 13.08 6.59 2.78
CA ALA A 281 11.68 6.52 3.17
C ALA A 281 11.16 5.08 3.08
N ASP A 282 10.08 4.79 3.80
CA ASP A 282 9.43 3.48 3.78
C ASP A 282 9.02 3.12 2.34
N GLY A 283 9.45 1.94 1.88
CA GLY A 283 9.27 1.42 0.52
C GLY A 283 10.35 1.81 -0.49
N SER A 284 11.35 2.62 -0.13
CA SER A 284 12.42 3.03 -1.05
C SER A 284 13.23 1.82 -1.52
N ALA A 285 13.62 1.79 -2.79
CA ALA A 285 14.39 0.69 -3.34
C ALA A 285 15.85 0.76 -2.87
N ALA A 286 16.37 -0.34 -2.34
CA ALA A 286 17.76 -0.46 -1.96
C ALA A 286 18.52 -1.35 -2.96
N PHE A 287 19.69 -0.89 -3.35
CA PHE A 287 20.60 -1.58 -4.25
C PHE A 287 21.99 -1.68 -3.61
N THR A 288 22.76 -2.68 -4.01
CA THR A 288 24.21 -2.67 -3.81
C THR A 288 24.83 -1.52 -4.60
N ARG A 289 26.05 -1.10 -4.26
CA ARG A 289 26.83 -0.15 -5.07
C ARG A 289 26.99 -0.58 -6.54
N HIS A 290 26.90 -1.89 -6.81
CA HIS A 290 26.97 -2.44 -8.15
C HIS A 290 25.60 -2.57 -8.82
N GLY A 291 24.53 -1.97 -8.32
CA GLY A 291 23.23 -1.98 -9.00
C GLY A 291 22.43 -3.29 -8.93
N ARG A 292 22.78 -4.20 -8.01
CA ARG A 292 21.91 -5.35 -7.67
C ARG A 292 20.87 -4.93 -6.64
N PHE A 293 19.60 -5.24 -6.90
CA PHE A 293 18.51 -5.00 -5.97
C PHE A 293 18.62 -5.93 -4.75
N ILE A 294 18.39 -5.39 -3.55
CA ILE A 294 18.53 -6.12 -2.27
C ILE A 294 17.28 -6.03 -1.37
N GLY A 295 16.26 -5.28 -1.80
CA GLY A 295 15.02 -5.13 -1.05
C GLY A 295 14.51 -3.69 -0.99
N VAL A 296 13.48 -3.49 -0.18
CA VAL A 296 12.86 -2.20 0.11
C VAL A 296 13.13 -1.77 1.56
N VAL A 297 13.22 -0.45 1.76
CA VAL A 297 13.43 0.12 3.09
C VAL A 297 12.17 0.02 3.94
N ALA A 298 12.31 -0.46 5.17
CA ALA A 298 11.30 -0.46 6.22
C ALA A 298 11.91 0.13 7.50
N GLY A 299 11.70 1.44 7.72
CA GLY A 299 12.21 2.17 8.86
C GLY A 299 13.72 2.36 8.86
N ARG A 300 14.44 1.40 9.47
CA ARG A 300 15.93 1.34 9.44
C ARG A 300 16.44 0.03 8.85
N GLN A 301 15.54 -0.84 8.41
CA GLN A 301 15.87 -2.15 7.88
C GLN A 301 15.64 -2.17 6.37
N VAL A 302 16.33 -3.08 5.69
CA VAL A 302 16.05 -3.43 4.30
C VAL A 302 15.51 -4.85 4.28
N GLY A 303 14.37 -5.07 3.65
CA GLY A 303 13.71 -6.38 3.56
C GLY A 303 13.07 -6.63 2.18
N ASP A 304 12.77 -7.89 1.91
CA ASP A 304 12.19 -8.37 0.64
C ASP A 304 10.68 -8.59 0.71
#